data_AF-A0A7V4BRR6-F1
#
_entry.id   AF-A0A7V4BRR6-F1
#
_cell.length_a   1.000
_cell.length_b   1.000
_cell.length_c   1.000
_cell.angle_alpha   90.00
_cell.angle_beta   90.00
_cell.angle_gamma   90.00
#
_symmetry.space_group_name_H-M   'P 1'
#
loop_
_entity.id
_entity.type
_entity.pdbx_description
1 polymer ?
#
loop_
_entity_poly.entity_id
_entity_poly.type
_entity_poly.pdbx_seq_one_letter_code
_entity_poly.pdbx_strand_id
1 'polypeptide(L)' 'PSVLETPAGDVIAIRHKMYLALTYDHRIIDGALGGAFLRRIADYLEQWDVNRGF' A
#
# COMPACT_ATOMS: atom_id res chain seq x y z
N PRO A 1 12.65 5.93 1.61
CA PRO A 1 13.26 5.14 2.71
C PRO A 1 12.23 4.35 3.54
N SER A 2 12.55 3.09 3.83
CA SER A 2 11.86 2.24 4.81
C SER A 2 12.92 1.47 5.59
N VAL A 3 12.75 1.34 6.90
CA VAL A 3 13.63 0.50 7.73
C VAL A 3 13.26 -0.97 7.47
N LEU A 4 14.26 -1.81 7.24
CA LEU A 4 14.11 -3.25 7.14
C LEU A 4 14.92 -3.90 8.26
N GLU A 5 14.25 -4.71 9.06
CA GLU A 5 14.86 -5.55 10.08
C GLU A 5 15.60 -6.71 9.39
N THR A 6 16.90 -6.87 9.68
CA THR A 6 17.68 -8.02 9.21
C THR A 6 18.35 -8.71 10.41
N PRO A 7 18.77 -9.97 10.29
CA PRO A 7 19.52 -10.64 11.37
C PRO A 7 20.82 -9.94 11.76
N ALA A 8 21.36 -9.06 10.90
CA ALA A 8 22.55 -8.26 11.16
C ALA A 8 22.24 -6.86 11.72
N GLY A 9 20.95 -6.53 11.97
CA GLY A 9 20.47 -5.24 12.43
C GLY A 9 19.61 -4.49 11.39
N ASP A 10 19.15 -3.30 11.79
CA ASP A 10 18.24 -2.46 11.01
C ASP A 10 18.99 -1.78 9.86
N VAL A 11 18.42 -1.87 8.65
CA VAL A 11 18.98 -1.19 7.46
C VAL A 11 17.97 -0.26 6.81
N ILE A 12 18.45 0.88 6.29
CA ILE A 12 17.62 1.79 5.48
C ILE A 12 17.60 1.27 4.05
N ALA A 13 16.46 0.71 3.62
CA ALA A 13 16.26 0.26 2.26
C ALA A 13 15.65 1.39 1.38
N ILE A 14 16.18 1.53 0.17
CA ILE A 14 15.58 2.34 -0.89
C ILE A 14 14.53 1.48 -1.60
N ARG A 15 13.31 2.01 -1.75
CA ARG A 15 12.19 1.33 -2.41
C ARG A 15 11.40 2.35 -3.24
N HIS A 16 10.81 1.89 -4.33
CA HIS A 16 9.79 2.65 -5.05
C HIS A 16 8.53 2.74 -4.19
N LYS A 17 7.98 3.95 -4.08
CA LYS A 17 6.73 4.22 -3.36
C LYS A 17 5.75 4.89 -4.32
N MET A 18 4.47 4.61 -4.12
CA MET A 18 3.38 5.25 -4.84
C MET A 18 2.43 5.87 -3.83
N TYR A 19 1.92 7.07 -4.15
CA TYR A 19 0.88 7.73 -3.37
C TYR A 19 -0.45 7.53 -4.08
N LEU A 20 -1.42 6.96 -3.38
CA LEU A 20 -2.77 6.74 -3.89
C LEU A 20 -3.72 7.79 -3.30
N ALA A 21 -4.59 8.32 -4.14
CA ALA A 21 -5.64 9.24 -3.74
C ALA A 21 -6.98 8.73 -4.26
N LEU A 22 -8.00 8.77 -3.39
CA LEU A 22 -9.39 8.46 -3.73
C LEU A 22 -10.24 9.65 -3.33
N THR A 23 -10.86 10.29 -4.31
CA THR A 23 -11.95 11.22 -4.07
C THR A 23 -13.24 10.43 -3.93
N TYR A 24 -14.04 10.75 -2.92
CA TYR A 24 -15.33 10.13 -2.69
C TYR A 24 -16.29 11.14 -2.07
N ASP A 25 -17.58 10.86 -2.20
CA ASP A 25 -18.63 11.66 -1.60
C ASP A 25 -18.81 11.28 -0.12
N HIS A 26 -18.39 12.17 0.77
CA HIS A 26 -18.48 11.98 2.21
C HIS A 26 -19.92 11.91 2.75
N ARG A 27 -20.94 12.25 1.94
CA ARG A 27 -22.35 12.08 2.30
C ARG A 27 -22.78 10.61 2.25
N ILE A 28 -22.04 9.79 1.52
CA ILE A 28 -22.36 8.38 1.27
C ILE A 28 -21.30 7.45 1.88
N ILE A 29 -20.03 7.84 1.79
CA ILE A 29 -18.89 7.04 2.25
C ILE A 29 -18.15 7.79 3.36
N ASP A 30 -18.00 7.18 4.52
CA ASP A 30 -17.15 7.73 5.57
C ASP A 30 -15.65 7.50 5.28
N GLY A 31 -14.80 8.25 5.99
CA GLY A 31 -13.36 8.19 5.74
C GLY A 31 -12.66 6.93 6.22
N ALA A 32 -13.23 6.18 7.17
CA ALA A 32 -12.68 4.91 7.59
C ALA A 32 -12.90 3.85 6.49
N LEU A 33 -14.09 3.81 5.91
CA LEU A 33 -14.41 2.92 4.79
C LEU A 33 -13.59 3.26 3.54
N GLY A 34 -13.51 4.55 3.17
CA GLY A 34 -12.68 5.00 2.06
C GLY A 34 -11.19 4.68 2.25
N GLY A 35 -10.67 4.88 3.48
CA GLY A 35 -9.31 4.52 3.85
C GLY A 35 -9.05 3.01 3.80
N ALA A 36 -9.97 2.20 4.33
CA ALA A 36 -9.89 0.74 4.29
C ALA A 36 -9.89 0.20 2.85
N PHE A 37 -10.70 0.79 1.97
CA PHE A 37 -10.71 0.45 0.55
C PHE A 37 -9.36 0.72 -0.12
N LEU A 38 -8.81 1.94 0.06
CA LEU A 38 -7.49 2.27 -0.47
C LEU A 38 -6.39 1.36 0.10
N ARG A 39 -6.48 1.03 1.40
CA ARG A 39 -5.54 0.10 2.03
C ARG A 39 -5.58 -1.27 1.37
N ARG A 40 -6.77 -1.79 1.08
CA ARG A 40 -6.93 -3.08 0.41
C ARG A 40 -6.33 -3.09 -0.99
N ILE A 41 -6.49 -2.00 -1.74
CA ILE A 41 -5.83 -1.83 -3.05
C ILE A 41 -4.31 -1.81 -2.88
N ALA A 42 -3.78 -1.04 -1.91
CA ALA A 42 -2.35 -0.98 -1.65
C ALA A 42 -1.78 -2.38 -1.34
N ASP A 43 -2.44 -3.16 -0.47
CA ASP A 43 -2.00 -4.52 -0.13
C ASP A 43 -1.96 -5.44 -1.37
N TYR A 44 -2.95 -5.32 -2.29
CA TYR A 44 -2.95 -6.10 -3.53
C TYR A 44 -1.79 -5.74 -4.46
N LEU A 45 -1.44 -4.45 -4.56
CA LEU A 45 -0.34 -4.00 -5.41
C LEU A 45 1.02 -4.33 -4.81
N GLU A 46 1.15 -4.27 -3.48
CA GLU A 46 2.37 -4.68 -2.78
C GLU A 46 2.65 -6.18 -2.90
N GLN A 47 1.60 -7.00 -2.99
CA GLN A 47 1.68 -8.46 -3.13
C GLN A 47 1.46 -8.93 -4.57
N TRP A 48 1.70 -8.05 -5.55
CA TRP A 48 1.45 -8.36 -6.95
C TRP A 48 2.39 -9.45 -7.46
N ASP A 49 1.82 -10.54 -8.00
CA ASP A 49 2.60 -11.58 -8.69
C ASP A 49 2.83 -11.18 -10.15
N VAL A 50 4.10 -10.92 -10.48
CA VAL A 50 4.54 -10.55 -11.83
C VAL A 50 4.39 -11.69 -12.85
N ASN A 51 4.25 -12.94 -12.40
CA ASN A 51 4.06 -14.12 -13.26
C ASN A 51 2.60 -14.55 -13.36
N ARG A 52 1.66 -13.73 -12.87
CA ARG A 52 0.24 -14.02 -12.96
C ARG A 52 -0.18 -14.16 -14.44
N GLY A 53 -0.47 -15.40 -14.85
CA GLY A 53 -1.00 -15.71 -16.18
C GLY A 53 -2.40 -15.15 -16.39
N PHE A 54 -2.77 -14.95 -17.66
CA PHE A 54 -4.12 -14.59 -18.09
C PHE A 54 -5.09 -15.77 -17.97
#